data_AF-A0A7C6U5H1-F1
#
_entry.id   AF-A0A7C6U5H1-F1
#
_cell.length_a   1.000
_cell.length_b   1.000
_cell.length_c   1.000
_cell.angle_alpha   90.00
_cell.angle_beta   90.00
_cell.angle_gamma   90.00
#
_symmetry.space_group_name_H-M   'P 1'
#
loop_
_entity.id
_entity.type
_entity.pdbx_description
1 polymer ?
#
loop_
_entity_poly.entity_id
_entity_poly.type
_entity_poly.pdbx_seq_one_letter_code
_entity_poly.pdbx_strand_id
1 'polypeptide(L)'
;MFCKHQWGLIHIEDAWQDNVLTFEGSLLHEKVHNPELNESRGDIYISRSVAVISHKYKIHGIIDLIEFVKDENGLYIEERQAYYRPYIVEYKRGKPKEGLEDKVQLCAQAMAFEEMQDIVLDYGYIYYFQINRRIKVSFSQQLRKTVEELINEMNVYYNKKETPKPIKMKSCRSCSFTNFCSKNFSNKNIKKYLKNVIEEIS
;
A
#
# COMPACT_ATOMS: atom_id res chain seq x y z
N MET A 1 -13.90 6.51 0.67
CA MET A 1 -12.73 7.30 1.07
C MET A 1 -12.06 6.65 2.28
N PHE A 2 -10.73 6.83 2.42
CA PHE A 2 -9.89 6.24 3.47
C PHE A 2 -10.25 6.75 4.88
N CYS A 3 -10.18 5.89 5.90
CA CYS A 3 -10.53 6.24 7.27
C CYS A 3 -9.31 6.80 8.02
N LYS A 4 -9.29 8.13 8.25
CA LYS A 4 -8.20 8.82 8.96
C LYS A 4 -8.01 8.32 10.40
N HIS A 5 -9.09 7.97 11.09
CA HIS A 5 -9.00 7.41 12.43
C HIS A 5 -8.30 6.05 12.42
N GLN A 6 -8.66 5.16 11.49
CA GLN A 6 -8.00 3.87 11.35
C GLN A 6 -6.49 4.02 11.08
N TRP A 7 -6.13 5.00 10.25
CA TRP A 7 -4.73 5.34 10.01
C TRP A 7 -4.00 5.82 11.26
N GLY A 8 -4.63 6.70 12.05
CA GLY A 8 -4.06 7.15 13.31
C GLY A 8 -3.88 6.00 14.30
N LEU A 9 -4.86 5.08 14.39
CA LEU A 9 -4.71 3.87 15.20
C LEU A 9 -3.48 3.06 14.76
N ILE A 10 -3.30 2.83 13.46
CA ILE A 10 -2.18 2.02 12.93
C ILE A 10 -0.83 2.72 13.12
N HIS A 11 -0.72 4.00 12.78
CA HIS A 11 0.57 4.69 12.63
C HIS A 11 0.94 5.62 13.79
N ILE A 12 -0.01 6.07 14.60
CA ILE A 12 0.26 6.95 15.77
C ILE A 12 0.20 6.13 17.06
N GLU A 13 -0.76 5.21 17.16
CA GLU A 13 -0.98 4.42 18.38
C GLU A 13 -0.36 3.02 18.32
N ASP A 14 0.31 2.68 17.22
CA ASP A 14 0.87 1.36 16.95
C ASP A 14 -0.13 0.22 17.20
N ALA A 15 -1.42 0.48 16.93
CA ALA A 15 -2.48 -0.51 17.07
C ALA A 15 -2.37 -1.50 15.90
N TRP A 16 -1.47 -2.46 16.04
CA TRP A 16 -1.36 -3.60 15.14
C TRP A 16 -2.41 -4.65 15.53
N GLN A 17 -3.34 -4.94 14.62
CA GLN A 17 -3.95 -6.26 14.56
C GLN A 17 -3.11 -7.09 13.59
N ASP A 18 -2.65 -8.26 14.05
CA ASP A 18 -1.76 -9.17 13.34
C ASP A 18 -1.95 -9.16 11.82
N ASN A 19 -0.95 -8.62 11.14
CA ASN A 19 -0.50 -9.11 9.85
C ASN A 19 1.01 -9.02 9.88
N VAL A 20 1.64 -10.09 10.36
CA VAL A 20 3.08 -10.31 10.26
C VAL A 20 3.44 -10.28 8.77
N LEU A 21 4.00 -9.18 8.32
CA LEU A 21 4.79 -9.10 7.10
C LEU A 21 6.07 -8.34 7.41
N THR A 22 6.86 -8.93 8.31
CA THR A 22 8.29 -8.71 8.30
C THR A 22 8.81 -9.42 7.05
N PHE A 23 9.17 -8.69 6.02
CA PHE A 23 10.03 -9.24 4.96
C PHE A 23 11.27 -8.36 4.88
N GLU A 24 12.40 -9.00 5.12
CA GLU A 24 13.72 -8.41 5.13
C GLU A 24 14.01 -7.75 3.79
N GLY A 25 14.58 -6.55 3.86
CA GLY A 25 15.15 -5.87 2.72
C GLY A 25 16.26 -6.71 2.12
N SER A 26 16.01 -7.21 0.93
CA SER A 26 17.05 -7.29 -0.09
C SER A 26 16.40 -6.87 -1.40
N LEU A 27 17.08 -5.97 -2.10
CA LEU A 27 16.85 -5.70 -3.52
C LEU A 27 16.60 -7.03 -4.25
N LEU A 28 15.52 -7.12 -5.04
CA LEU A 28 15.21 -8.23 -5.93
C LEU A 28 15.28 -9.65 -5.31
N HIS A 29 14.29 -10.02 -4.48
CA HIS A 29 14.03 -11.44 -4.24
C HIS A 29 13.30 -12.05 -5.43
N GLU A 30 14.06 -12.67 -6.33
CA GLU A 30 13.55 -13.69 -7.25
C GLU A 30 12.86 -14.80 -6.43
N LYS A 31 11.54 -14.91 -6.53
CA LYS A 31 10.90 -16.23 -6.47
C LYS A 31 10.84 -16.81 -7.88
N VAL A 32 12.02 -17.22 -8.36
CA VAL A 32 12.10 -18.38 -9.25
C VAL A 32 11.65 -19.56 -8.40
N HIS A 33 10.53 -20.17 -8.75
CA HIS A 33 10.14 -21.58 -8.52
C HIS A 33 8.60 -21.70 -8.54
N ASN A 34 8.04 -21.74 -9.75
CA ASN A 34 6.96 -22.67 -10.04
C ASN A 34 7.03 -23.07 -11.53
N PRO A 35 7.54 -24.27 -11.88
CA PRO A 35 7.66 -24.75 -13.26
C PRO A 35 6.32 -24.91 -14.01
N GLU A 36 5.19 -24.78 -13.32
CA GLU A 36 3.84 -24.87 -13.91
C GLU A 36 3.18 -23.51 -14.21
N LEU A 37 3.85 -22.39 -13.91
CA LEU A 37 3.43 -21.04 -14.31
C LEU A 37 4.40 -20.49 -15.37
N ASN A 38 4.55 -21.23 -16.47
CA ASN A 38 5.18 -20.71 -17.67
C ASN A 38 4.31 -19.61 -18.29
N GLU A 39 4.47 -18.38 -17.82
CA GLU A 39 4.31 -17.20 -18.67
C GLU A 39 5.60 -16.38 -18.68
N SER A 40 6.73 -17.04 -18.96
CA SER A 40 7.82 -16.41 -19.69
C SER A 40 7.41 -16.22 -21.15
N ARG A 41 6.47 -15.30 -21.39
CA ARG A 41 6.53 -14.54 -22.65
C ARG A 41 7.76 -13.67 -22.46
N GLY A 42 8.91 -14.08 -23.01
CA GLY A 42 10.30 -13.70 -22.64
C GLY A 42 10.68 -12.20 -22.58
N ASP A 43 9.69 -11.32 -22.59
CA ASP A 43 9.78 -9.87 -22.47
C ASP A 43 9.22 -9.34 -21.14
N ILE A 44 8.69 -10.20 -20.24
CA ILE A 44 8.13 -9.79 -18.95
C ILE A 44 8.80 -10.55 -17.80
N TYR A 45 9.24 -9.84 -16.76
CA TYR A 45 9.60 -10.44 -15.47
C TYR A 45 8.93 -9.68 -14.31
N ILE A 46 8.90 -10.28 -13.12
CA ILE A 46 8.13 -9.76 -11.99
C ILE A 46 8.96 -9.71 -10.71
N SER A 47 8.80 -8.63 -9.95
CA SER A 47 9.29 -8.50 -8.57
C SER A 47 8.09 -8.42 -7.62
N ARG A 48 8.19 -9.04 -6.44
CA ARG A 48 7.12 -9.05 -5.45
C ARG A 48 7.59 -8.46 -4.13
N SER A 49 6.65 -7.92 -3.35
CA SER A 49 6.92 -7.37 -2.02
C SER A 49 8.06 -6.35 -2.01
N VAL A 50 8.01 -5.39 -2.94
CA VAL A 50 9.06 -4.39 -3.12
C VAL A 50 8.86 -3.27 -2.09
N ALA A 51 9.80 -3.13 -1.15
CA ALA A 51 9.80 -2.03 -0.21
C ALA A 51 10.06 -0.71 -0.94
N VAL A 52 9.27 0.32 -0.63
CA VAL A 52 9.44 1.67 -1.18
C VAL A 52 9.54 2.70 -0.07
N ILE A 53 10.43 3.67 -0.28
CA ILE A 53 10.68 4.78 0.62
C ILE A 53 10.81 6.05 -0.22
N SER A 54 10.06 7.07 0.17
CA SER A 54 10.12 8.40 -0.41
C SER A 54 10.37 9.41 0.68
N HIS A 55 11.46 10.16 0.56
CA HIS A 55 11.79 11.23 1.49
C HIS A 55 11.03 12.50 1.14
N LYS A 56 10.84 12.78 -0.16
CA LYS A 56 10.08 13.94 -0.64
C LYS A 56 8.63 13.90 -0.17
N TYR A 57 7.95 12.77 -0.33
CA TYR A 57 6.55 12.61 0.03
C TYR A 57 6.35 11.97 1.41
N LYS A 58 7.42 11.58 2.12
CA LYS A 58 7.37 10.90 3.43
C LYS A 58 6.54 9.62 3.40
N ILE A 59 6.67 8.85 2.32
CA ILE A 59 5.97 7.57 2.16
C ILE A 59 6.94 6.44 2.51
N HIS A 60 6.46 5.47 3.28
CA HIS A 60 7.08 4.16 3.39
C HIS A 60 5.99 3.12 3.15
N GLY A 61 6.31 2.04 2.43
CA GLY A 61 5.33 1.01 2.13
C GLY A 61 5.91 -0.18 1.39
N ILE A 62 5.02 -1.10 1.03
CA ILE A 62 5.34 -2.28 0.24
C ILE A 62 4.44 -2.26 -1.00
N ILE A 63 5.04 -2.50 -2.15
CA ILE A 63 4.36 -2.80 -3.40
C ILE A 63 4.19 -4.32 -3.50
N ASP A 64 2.95 -4.78 -3.72
CA ASP A 64 2.65 -6.20 -3.87
C ASP A 64 3.43 -6.84 -5.03
N LEU A 65 3.38 -6.20 -6.20
CA LEU A 65 4.03 -6.70 -7.41
C LEU A 65 4.42 -5.55 -8.36
N ILE A 66 5.57 -5.70 -9.02
CA ILE A 66 5.99 -4.88 -10.16
C ILE A 66 6.21 -5.81 -11.35
N GLU A 67 5.50 -5.59 -12.45
CA GLU A 67 5.77 -6.22 -13.75
C GLU A 67 6.75 -5.34 -14.53
N PHE A 68 7.85 -5.92 -14.99
CA PHE A 68 8.84 -5.25 -15.83
C PHE A 68 8.71 -5.80 -17.24
N VAL A 69 8.28 -4.95 -18.17
CA VAL A 69 8.09 -5.28 -19.58
C VAL A 69 9.23 -4.67 -20.38
N LYS A 70 9.90 -5.41 -21.27
CA LYS A 70 11.00 -4.86 -22.08
C LYS A 70 10.55 -3.61 -22.82
N ASP A 71 11.34 -2.57 -22.72
CA ASP A 71 11.13 -1.28 -23.36
C ASP A 71 12.48 -0.58 -23.42
N GLU A 72 12.98 -0.29 -24.62
CA GLU A 72 14.28 0.36 -24.84
C GLU A 72 14.36 1.76 -24.21
N ASN A 73 13.21 2.39 -23.91
CA ASN A 73 13.14 3.69 -23.22
C ASN A 73 12.87 3.54 -21.71
N GLY A 74 12.94 2.32 -21.19
CA GLY A 74 12.65 2.00 -19.79
C GLY A 74 13.81 2.24 -18.83
N LEU A 75 13.68 1.66 -17.63
CA LEU A 75 14.74 1.56 -16.65
C LEU A 75 15.73 0.47 -17.06
N TYR A 76 17.03 0.77 -17.05
CA TYR A 76 18.05 -0.26 -17.23
C TYR A 76 18.15 -1.13 -15.98
N ILE A 77 18.02 -2.45 -16.14
CA ILE A 77 18.22 -3.43 -15.06
C ILE A 77 19.52 -4.19 -15.32
N GLU A 78 20.51 -3.96 -14.46
CA GLU A 78 21.88 -4.46 -14.62
C GLU A 78 21.95 -5.98 -14.63
N GLU A 79 21.23 -6.64 -13.73
CA GLU A 79 21.19 -8.11 -13.61
C GLU A 79 20.60 -8.78 -14.86
N ARG A 80 19.83 -8.03 -15.65
CA ARG A 80 19.17 -8.49 -16.87
C ARG A 80 19.84 -7.96 -18.14
N GLN A 81 20.77 -7.02 -18.02
CA GLN A 81 21.44 -6.33 -19.12
C GLN A 81 20.49 -5.78 -20.19
N ALA A 82 19.33 -5.25 -19.78
CA ALA A 82 18.30 -4.74 -20.69
C ALA A 82 17.42 -3.68 -20.03
N TYR A 83 16.70 -2.93 -20.86
CA TYR A 83 15.78 -1.88 -20.44
C TYR A 83 14.34 -2.40 -20.30
N TYR A 84 13.65 -1.97 -19.25
CA TYR A 84 12.28 -2.39 -18.96
C TYR A 84 11.42 -1.22 -18.44
N ARG A 85 10.16 -1.20 -18.87
CA ARG A 85 9.12 -0.36 -18.29
C ARG A 85 8.49 -1.08 -17.09
N PRO A 86 8.57 -0.52 -15.87
CA PRO A 86 7.90 -1.08 -14.71
C PRO A 86 6.42 -0.70 -14.67
N TYR A 87 5.59 -1.64 -14.23
CA TYR A 87 4.17 -1.48 -13.95
C TYR A 87 3.84 -2.01 -12.56
N ILE A 88 3.39 -1.12 -11.68
CA ILE A 88 2.98 -1.49 -10.33
C ILE A 88 1.60 -2.14 -10.39
N VAL A 89 1.48 -3.28 -9.72
CA VAL A 89 0.24 -4.06 -9.62
C VAL A 89 -0.12 -4.26 -8.15
N GLU A 90 -1.22 -3.65 -7.73
CA GLU A 90 -1.80 -3.80 -6.38
C GLU A 90 -2.87 -4.91 -6.38
N TYR A 91 -2.81 -5.81 -5.41
CA TYR A 91 -3.72 -6.94 -5.29
C TYR A 91 -4.84 -6.68 -4.28
N LYS A 92 -6.09 -6.78 -4.75
CA LYS A 92 -7.29 -6.60 -3.91
C LYS A 92 -8.16 -7.85 -3.95
N ARG A 93 -8.42 -8.43 -2.77
CA ARG A 93 -9.31 -9.60 -2.62
C ARG A 93 -10.75 -9.32 -3.08
N GLY A 94 -11.23 -8.09 -2.90
CA GLY A 94 -12.62 -7.71 -3.20
C GLY A 94 -12.88 -7.38 -4.66
N LYS A 95 -14.00 -6.69 -4.90
CA LYS A 95 -14.36 -6.06 -6.18
C LYS A 95 -13.98 -4.56 -6.18
N PRO A 96 -13.92 -3.91 -7.35
CA PRO A 96 -13.70 -2.47 -7.44
C PRO A 96 -14.62 -1.67 -6.52
N LYS A 97 -14.02 -0.75 -5.76
CA LYS A 97 -14.74 0.21 -4.92
C LYS A 97 -15.12 1.44 -5.76
N GLU A 98 -16.22 2.11 -5.41
CA GLU A 98 -16.63 3.36 -6.05
C GLU A 98 -15.68 4.53 -5.73
N GLY A 99 -15.05 4.49 -4.57
CA GLY A 99 -14.16 5.54 -4.10
C GLY A 99 -12.75 5.48 -4.70
N LEU A 100 -11.92 6.44 -4.31
CA LEU A 100 -10.55 6.61 -4.80
C LEU A 100 -9.50 5.85 -3.97
N GLU A 101 -9.88 5.18 -2.88
CA GLU A 101 -8.94 4.59 -1.91
C GLU A 101 -7.87 3.72 -2.56
N ASP A 102 -8.29 2.75 -3.38
CA ASP A 102 -7.36 1.80 -3.99
C ASP A 102 -6.50 2.49 -5.06
N LYS A 103 -7.03 3.54 -5.73
CA LYS A 103 -6.29 4.33 -6.72
C LYS A 103 -5.25 5.24 -6.08
N VAL A 104 -5.61 5.89 -4.96
CA VAL A 104 -4.72 6.75 -4.17
C VAL A 104 -3.59 5.90 -3.58
N GLN A 105 -3.89 4.73 -3.04
CA GLN A 105 -2.85 3.82 -2.52
C GLN A 105 -1.86 3.43 -3.62
N LEU A 106 -2.36 2.96 -4.77
CA LEU A 106 -1.53 2.58 -5.91
C LEU A 106 -0.68 3.77 -6.42
N CYS A 107 -1.28 4.96 -6.50
CA CYS A 107 -0.57 6.17 -6.94
C CYS A 107 0.50 6.60 -5.92
N ALA A 108 0.25 6.45 -4.61
CA ALA A 108 1.25 6.75 -3.58
C ALA A 108 2.46 5.82 -3.65
N GLN A 109 2.22 4.51 -3.85
CA GLN A 109 3.27 3.53 -4.12
C GLN A 109 4.08 3.91 -5.38
N ALA A 110 3.40 4.29 -6.46
CA ALA A 110 4.05 4.73 -7.69
C ALA A 110 4.92 5.97 -7.48
N MET A 111 4.40 7.00 -6.82
CA MET A 111 5.16 8.21 -6.50
C MET A 111 6.40 7.92 -5.67
N ALA A 112 6.33 6.96 -4.75
CA ALA A 112 7.49 6.55 -3.97
C ALA A 112 8.53 5.80 -4.81
N PHE A 113 8.08 4.87 -5.65
CA PHE A 113 8.96 4.14 -6.56
C PHE A 113 9.64 5.05 -7.59
N GLU A 114 8.90 6.03 -8.14
CA GLU A 114 9.42 7.04 -9.05
C GLU A 114 10.58 7.84 -8.46
N GLU A 115 10.46 8.28 -7.19
CA GLU A 115 11.56 8.98 -6.50
C GLU A 115 12.79 8.07 -6.31
N MET A 116 12.58 6.80 -5.98
CA MET A 116 13.68 5.86 -5.76
C MET A 116 14.45 5.51 -7.03
N GLN A 117 13.76 5.48 -8.18
CA GLN A 117 14.34 5.03 -9.45
C GLN A 117 14.61 6.17 -10.44
N ASP A 118 14.26 7.41 -10.07
CA ASP A 118 14.31 8.60 -10.93
C ASP A 118 13.58 8.38 -12.27
N ILE A 119 12.34 7.88 -12.20
CA ILE A 119 11.48 7.63 -13.37
C ILE A 119 10.10 8.27 -13.21
N VAL A 120 9.31 8.27 -14.28
CA VAL A 120 7.89 8.64 -14.25
C VAL A 120 7.04 7.50 -14.78
N LEU A 121 6.01 7.12 -14.04
CA LEU A 121 4.99 6.14 -14.38
C LEU A 121 3.69 6.84 -14.78
N ASP A 122 3.13 6.44 -15.93
CA ASP A 122 1.88 7.01 -16.44
C ASP A 122 0.65 6.35 -15.80
N TYR A 123 0.79 5.07 -15.44
CA TYR A 123 -0.28 4.25 -14.90
C TYR A 123 0.26 3.00 -14.21
N GLY A 124 -0.61 2.37 -13.43
CA GLY A 124 -0.44 1.02 -12.91
C GLY A 124 -1.74 0.23 -12.99
N TYR A 125 -1.76 -0.90 -12.31
CA TYR A 125 -2.90 -1.80 -12.31
C TYR A 125 -3.36 -2.15 -10.91
N ILE A 126 -4.67 -2.29 -10.74
CA ILE A 126 -5.26 -2.95 -9.59
C ILE A 126 -5.88 -4.26 -10.08
N TYR A 127 -5.46 -5.38 -9.50
CA TYR A 127 -6.05 -6.68 -9.80
C TYR A 127 -7.05 -7.06 -8.71
N TYR A 128 -8.30 -7.30 -9.12
CA TYR A 128 -9.39 -7.67 -8.22
C TYR A 128 -9.71 -9.16 -8.36
N PHE A 129 -9.45 -9.94 -7.31
CA PHE A 129 -9.62 -11.41 -7.33
C PHE A 129 -11.07 -11.84 -7.57
N GLN A 130 -12.06 -11.17 -6.95
CA GLN A 130 -13.47 -11.55 -7.10
C GLN A 130 -13.99 -11.49 -8.53
N ILE A 131 -13.41 -10.61 -9.36
CA ILE A 131 -13.80 -10.48 -10.77
C ILE A 131 -12.71 -10.98 -11.72
N ASN A 132 -11.61 -11.54 -11.18
CA ASN A 132 -10.44 -12.02 -11.91
C ASN A 132 -9.99 -11.04 -13.01
N ARG A 133 -9.87 -9.76 -12.69
CA ARG A 133 -9.62 -8.71 -13.68
C ARG A 133 -8.67 -7.63 -13.17
N ARG A 134 -7.77 -7.20 -14.05
CA ARG A 134 -6.92 -6.02 -13.87
C ARG A 134 -7.62 -4.76 -14.38
N ILE A 135 -7.57 -3.70 -13.59
CA ILE A 135 -8.09 -2.37 -13.93
C ILE A 135 -6.91 -1.41 -14.03
N LYS A 136 -6.77 -0.75 -15.18
CA LYS A 136 -5.76 0.29 -15.40
C LYS A 136 -6.13 1.55 -14.62
N VAL A 137 -5.17 2.12 -13.92
CA VAL A 137 -5.31 3.38 -13.18
C VAL A 137 -4.25 4.36 -13.68
N SER A 138 -4.69 5.42 -14.34
CA SER A 138 -3.79 6.51 -14.76
C SER A 138 -3.36 7.36 -13.57
N PHE A 139 -2.07 7.63 -13.47
CA PHE A 139 -1.47 8.49 -12.44
C PHE A 139 -1.50 9.96 -12.87
N SER A 140 -2.73 10.46 -13.05
CA SER A 140 -2.96 11.84 -13.46
C SER A 140 -2.47 12.84 -12.43
N GLN A 141 -2.20 14.08 -12.86
CA GLN A 141 -1.81 15.16 -11.95
C GLN A 141 -2.85 15.38 -10.83
N GLN A 142 -4.14 15.22 -11.13
CA GLN A 142 -5.20 15.32 -10.13
C GLN A 142 -5.13 14.21 -9.08
N LEU A 143 -4.81 12.97 -9.48
CA LEU A 143 -4.66 11.87 -8.54
C LEU A 143 -3.42 12.05 -7.66
N ARG A 144 -2.29 12.48 -8.25
CA ARG A 144 -1.05 12.82 -7.53
C ARG A 144 -1.29 13.92 -6.50
N LYS A 145 -1.97 15.00 -6.91
CA LYS A 145 -2.36 16.08 -5.99
C LYS A 145 -3.23 15.58 -4.83
N THR A 146 -4.17 14.69 -5.12
CA THR A 146 -5.01 14.06 -4.08
C THR A 146 -4.16 13.24 -3.09
N VAL A 147 -3.15 12.51 -3.58
CA VAL A 147 -2.19 11.78 -2.73
C VAL A 147 -1.41 12.74 -1.84
N GLU A 148 -0.85 13.81 -2.41
CA GLU A 148 -0.08 14.82 -1.66
C GLU A 148 -0.92 15.51 -0.58
N GLU A 149 -2.16 15.89 -0.89
CA GLU A 149 -3.09 16.49 0.07
C GLU A 149 -3.37 15.54 1.24
N LEU A 150 -3.62 14.27 0.96
CA LEU A 150 -3.86 13.25 1.98
C LEU A 150 -2.63 13.00 2.85
N ILE A 151 -1.44 12.92 2.24
CA ILE A 151 -0.17 12.77 2.95
C ILE A 151 0.08 13.95 3.87
N ASN A 152 -0.11 15.18 3.37
CA ASN A 152 0.08 16.39 4.16
C ASN A 152 -0.87 16.41 5.36
N GLU A 153 -2.13 16.06 5.14
CA GLU A 153 -3.10 15.95 6.23
C GLU A 153 -2.70 14.89 7.26
N MET A 154 -2.29 13.69 6.82
CA MET A 154 -1.83 12.62 7.71
C MET A 154 -0.59 13.03 8.51
N ASN A 155 0.36 13.73 7.89
CA ASN A 155 1.56 14.22 8.55
C ASN A 155 1.25 15.27 9.63
N VAL A 156 0.20 16.09 9.46
CA VAL A 156 -0.24 17.02 10.52
C VAL A 156 -0.66 16.24 11.77
N TYR A 157 -1.45 15.18 11.62
CA TYR A 157 -1.86 14.33 12.74
C TYR A 157 -0.67 13.58 13.36
N TYR A 158 0.22 13.03 12.53
CA TYR A 158 1.43 12.33 12.98
C TYR A 158 2.31 13.21 13.88
N ASN A 159 2.63 14.41 13.40
CA ASN A 159 3.53 15.33 14.11
C ASN A 159 2.95 15.82 15.43
N LYS A 160 1.63 15.98 15.50
CA LYS A 160 0.92 16.33 16.73
C LYS A 160 0.73 15.13 17.67
N LYS A 161 1.00 13.91 17.21
CA LYS A 161 0.63 12.66 17.89
C LYS A 161 -0.86 12.61 18.24
N GLU A 162 -1.69 13.14 17.35
CA GLU A 162 -3.14 13.25 17.53
C GLU A 162 -3.85 12.26 16.61
N THR A 163 -4.48 11.25 17.19
CA THR A 163 -5.34 10.33 16.44
C THR A 163 -6.62 11.05 16.00
N PRO A 164 -6.91 11.11 14.68
CA PRO A 164 -8.12 11.76 14.17
C PRO A 164 -9.38 11.12 14.77
N LYS A 165 -10.41 11.89 15.11
CA LYS A 165 -11.66 11.31 15.65
C LYS A 165 -12.37 10.40 14.61
N PRO A 166 -13.03 9.31 15.04
CA PRO A 166 -13.72 8.39 14.14
C PRO A 166 -14.94 9.04 13.49
N ILE A 167 -15.06 8.87 12.17
CA ILE A 167 -16.20 9.28 11.38
C ILE A 167 -16.88 8.02 10.83
N LYS A 168 -18.21 7.91 10.98
CA LYS A 168 -18.96 6.74 10.50
C LYS A 168 -19.03 6.78 8.98
N MET A 169 -18.58 5.70 8.32
CA MET A 169 -18.55 5.56 6.87
C MET A 169 -19.15 4.21 6.44
N LYS A 170 -19.52 4.07 5.16
CA LYS A 170 -20.01 2.79 4.61
C LYS A 170 -18.99 1.66 4.79
N SER A 171 -17.69 1.97 4.65
CA SER A 171 -16.56 1.05 4.81
C SER A 171 -16.37 0.54 6.24
N CYS A 172 -16.99 1.15 7.25
CA CYS A 172 -16.89 0.68 8.64
C CYS A 172 -17.43 -0.75 8.80
N ARG A 173 -18.40 -1.19 7.99
CA ARG A 173 -18.98 -2.55 8.10
C ARG A 173 -17.98 -3.68 7.85
N SER A 174 -16.91 -3.39 7.10
CA SER A 174 -15.86 -4.35 6.74
C SER A 174 -14.50 -3.95 7.33
N CYS A 175 -14.47 -3.05 8.31
CA CYS A 175 -13.23 -2.58 8.92
C CYS A 175 -12.75 -3.61 9.96
N SER A 176 -11.49 -4.05 9.85
CA SER A 176 -10.89 -4.96 10.85
C SER A 176 -10.85 -4.33 12.25
N PHE A 177 -10.69 -3.00 12.31
CA PHE A 177 -10.65 -2.25 13.55
C PHE A 177 -12.04 -1.99 14.14
N THR A 178 -13.15 -2.50 13.60
CA THR A 178 -14.51 -2.14 14.09
C THR A 178 -14.70 -2.34 15.60
N ASN A 179 -14.10 -3.40 16.16
CA ASN A 179 -14.18 -3.69 17.60
C ASN A 179 -13.37 -2.71 18.47
N PHE A 180 -12.38 -2.03 17.89
CA PHE A 180 -11.51 -1.05 18.57
C PHE A 180 -11.83 0.40 18.17
N CYS A 181 -12.45 0.60 17.01
CA CYS A 181 -12.84 1.87 16.40
C CYS A 181 -14.11 2.37 17.08
N SER A 182 -13.93 3.11 18.15
CA SER A 182 -15.08 3.47 18.98
C SER A 182 -15.71 4.79 18.58
N LYS A 183 -17.05 4.79 18.49
CA LYS A 183 -17.81 6.00 18.84
C LYS A 183 -17.92 6.20 20.37
N ASN A 184 -17.47 5.24 21.19
CA ASN A 184 -17.79 5.16 22.62
C ASN A 184 -16.61 5.13 23.62
N PHE A 185 -15.34 5.26 23.23
CA PHE A 185 -14.24 5.39 24.22
C PHE A 185 -14.04 6.86 24.63
N SER A 186 -15.03 7.40 25.34
CA SER A 186 -14.71 8.39 26.37
C SER A 186 -13.96 7.66 27.49
N ASN A 187 -12.67 7.94 27.68
CA ASN A 187 -11.90 7.60 28.89
C ASN A 187 -11.55 6.13 29.19
N LYS A 188 -10.97 5.34 28.26
CA LYS A 188 -10.12 4.20 28.70
C LYS A 188 -8.82 4.10 27.89
N ASN A 189 -7.72 4.18 28.63
CA ASN A 189 -6.34 4.09 28.18
C ASN A 189 -6.10 2.72 27.50
N ILE A 190 -5.82 2.74 26.19
CA ILE A 190 -5.65 1.55 25.33
C ILE A 190 -4.58 0.59 25.89
N LYS A 191 -3.54 1.12 26.54
CA LYS A 191 -2.53 0.30 27.24
C LYS A 191 -3.13 -0.62 28.31
N LYS A 192 -4.19 -0.19 29.01
CA LYS A 192 -4.84 -1.00 30.06
C LYS A 192 -5.67 -2.14 29.45
N TYR A 193 -6.27 -1.92 28.28
CA TYR A 193 -7.03 -2.96 27.60
C TYR A 193 -6.12 -4.05 27.02
N LEU A 194 -5.03 -3.67 26.35
CA LEU A 194 -4.04 -4.63 25.84
C LEU A 194 -3.41 -5.47 26.97
N LYS A 195 -3.15 -4.85 28.13
CA LYS A 195 -2.66 -5.58 29.30
C LYS A 195 -3.63 -6.64 29.80
N ASN A 196 -4.93 -6.32 29.87
CA ASN A 196 -5.94 -7.27 30.32
C ASN A 196 -6.12 -8.45 29.35
N VAL A 197 -6.02 -8.21 28.03
CA VAL A 197 -6.15 -9.28 27.03
C VAL A 197 -4.94 -10.23 27.07
N ILE A 198 -3.73 -9.72 27.34
CA ILE A 198 -2.53 -10.55 27.53
C ILE A 198 -2.64 -11.37 28.83
N GLU A 199 -3.18 -10.78 29.90
CA GLU A 199 -3.42 -11.47 31.18
C GLU A 199 -4.53 -12.54 31.09
N GLU A 200 -5.50 -12.42 30.16
CA GLU A 200 -6.55 -13.44 29.95
C GLU A 200 -6.09 -14.63 29.09
N ILE A 201 -4.94 -14.51 28.39
CA ILE A 201 -4.36 -15.57 27.55
C ILE A 201 -3.17 -16.27 28.26
N SER A 202 -2.71 -15.74 29.40
CA SER A 202 -1.63 -16.31 30.23
C SER A 202 -2.19 -17.18 31.35
#